data_AF-A0A357HEM6-F1
#
_entry.id   AF-A0A357HEM6-F1
#
_cell.length_a   1.000
_cell.length_b   1.000
_cell.length_c   1.000
_cell.angle_alpha   90.00
_cell.angle_beta   90.00
_cell.angle_gamma   90.00
#
_symmetry.space_group_name_H-M   'P 1'
#
loop_
_entity.id
_entity.type
_entity.pdbx_description
1 polymer ?
#
loop_
_entity_poly.entity_id
_entity_poly.type
_entity_poly.pdbx_seq_one_letter_code
_entity_poly.pdbx_strand_id
1 'polypeptide(L)' 'GGILNAVTKTIPKPTHMIGGYAQLSYSFNYYGPIGSNRDERVVVHKVDQNVDWLERALTPEREAQKNPPGITN' A
#
# COMPACT_ATOMS: atom_id res chain seq x y z
N GLY A 1 3.45 11.22 2.41
CA GLY A 1 2.21 10.82 1.73
C GLY A 1 2.12 9.30 1.62
N GLY A 2 0.91 8.73 1.58
CA GLY A 2 0.68 7.30 1.34
C GLY A 2 0.29 7.00 -0.11
N ILE A 3 -0.08 5.75 -0.40
CA ILE A 3 -0.59 5.30 -1.70
C ILE A 3 -2.03 4.77 -1.58
N LEU A 4 -2.63 4.31 -2.68
CA LEU A 4 -4.02 3.82 -2.70
C LEU A 4 -4.30 2.68 -1.69
N ASN A 5 -3.30 1.86 -1.34
CA ASN A 5 -3.43 0.80 -0.34
C ASN A 5 -3.15 1.26 1.10
N ALA A 6 -2.81 2.54 1.33
CA ALA A 6 -2.62 3.07 2.67
C ALA A 6 -3.95 3.24 3.43
N VAL A 7 -5.07 3.24 2.69
CA VAL A 7 -6.43 3.37 3.23
C VAL A 7 -7.23 2.08 3.16
N THR A 8 -6.65 0.97 2.71
CA THR A 8 -7.35 -0.31 2.56
C THR A 8 -7.02 -1.27 3.72
N LYS A 9 -7.98 -2.14 4.08
CA LYS A 9 -7.79 -3.19 5.09
C LYS A 9 -8.25 -4.56 4.58
N THR A 10 -7.49 -5.61 4.87
CA THR A 10 -7.91 -6.99 4.61
C THR A 10 -9.02 -7.40 5.59
N ILE A 11 -10.20 -7.71 5.07
CA ILE A 11 -11.34 -8.22 5.83
C ILE A 11 -11.79 -9.53 5.17
N PRO A 12 -11.40 -10.70 5.71
CA PRO A 12 -11.73 -11.96 5.07
C PRO A 12 -13.20 -12.35 5.35
N LYS A 13 -13.89 -12.84 4.32
CA LYS A 13 -15.27 -13.34 4.45
C LYS A 13 -15.26 -14.81 4.91
N PRO A 14 -15.96 -15.19 5.99
CA PRO A 14 -15.97 -16.58 6.50
C PRO A 14 -16.39 -17.62 5.47
N THR A 15 -17.26 -17.25 4.51
CA THR A 15 -17.69 -18.14 3.43
C THR A 15 -16.54 -18.58 2.51
N HIS A 16 -15.41 -17.87 2.49
CA HIS A 16 -14.22 -18.24 1.72
C HIS A 16 -13.19 -19.04 2.54
N MET A 17 -13.53 -19.41 3.78
CA MET A 17 -12.69 -20.25 4.66
C MET A 17 -13.21 -21.68 4.79
N ILE A 18 -14.28 -22.03 4.07
CA ILE A 18 -14.84 -23.38 4.09
C ILE A 18 -13.80 -24.36 3.52
N GLY A 19 -13.69 -25.55 4.11
CA GLY A 19 -12.76 -26.59 3.68
C GLY A 19 -13.33 -27.98 3.92
N GLY A 20 -12.78 -28.98 3.22
CA GLY A 20 -13.15 -30.39 3.41
C GLY A 20 -14.56 -30.72 2.92
N TYR A 21 -15.13 -29.90 2.04
CA TYR A 21 -16.51 -30.06 1.55
C TYR A 21 -16.57 -30.08 0.03
N ALA A 22 -16.14 -31.20 -0.55
CA ALA A 22 -16.11 -31.43 -2.01
C ALA A 22 -15.45 -30.25 -2.76
N GLN A 23 -16.21 -29.50 -3.58
CA GLN A 23 -15.71 -28.34 -4.31
C GLN A 23 -15.20 -27.20 -3.42
N LEU A 24 -15.65 -27.13 -2.16
CA LEU A 24 -15.17 -26.17 -1.17
C LEU A 24 -14.02 -26.80 -0.38
N SER A 25 -12.92 -27.06 -1.08
CA SER A 25 -11.69 -27.62 -0.51
C SER A 25 -10.49 -26.78 -0.94
N TYR A 26 -9.56 -26.58 -0.02
CA TYR A 26 -8.34 -25.82 -0.30
C TYR A 26 -7.43 -26.58 -1.28
N SER A 27 -6.93 -25.86 -2.28
CA SER A 27 -5.77 -26.22 -3.09
C SER A 27 -5.04 -24.93 -3.46
N PHE A 28 -3.75 -25.01 -3.79
CA PHE A 28 -2.92 -23.84 -4.05
C PHE A 28 -3.54 -22.97 -5.16
N ASN A 29 -3.89 -21.73 -4.80
CA ASN A 29 -4.59 -20.75 -5.65
C ASN A 29 -5.99 -21.17 -6.16
N TYR A 30 -6.58 -22.26 -5.68
CA TYR A 30 -7.91 -22.72 -6.09
C TYR A 30 -9.04 -22.15 -5.21
N TYR A 31 -8.85 -22.15 -3.89
CA TYR A 31 -9.87 -21.74 -2.93
C TYR A 31 -9.25 -21.05 -1.72
N GLY A 32 -9.91 -20.01 -1.18
CA GLY A 32 -9.47 -19.30 0.01
C GLY A 32 -9.97 -17.85 0.07
N PRO A 33 -9.67 -17.12 1.16
CA PRO A 33 -10.00 -15.71 1.30
C PRO A 33 -9.39 -14.84 0.19
N ILE A 34 -10.10 -13.75 -0.17
CA ILE A 34 -9.67 -12.78 -1.18
C ILE A 34 -9.41 -11.40 -0.57
N GLY A 35 -8.57 -10.60 -1.21
CA GLY A 35 -8.30 -9.20 -0.84
C GLY A 35 -9.29 -8.22 -1.47
N SER A 36 -10.58 -8.33 -1.16
CA SER A 36 -11.60 -7.39 -1.65
C SER A 36 -11.36 -5.97 -1.11
N ASN A 37 -11.50 -4.94 -1.95
CA ASN A 37 -11.16 -3.56 -1.60
C ASN A 37 -12.17 -2.48 -2.04
N ARG A 38 -13.29 -2.84 -2.68
CA ARG A 38 -14.21 -1.86 -3.30
C ARG A 38 -15.22 -1.25 -2.34
N ASP A 39 -15.39 -1.86 -1.17
CA ASP A 39 -16.32 -1.42 -0.14
C ASP A 39 -15.69 -0.40 0.84
N GLU A 40 -14.42 -0.07 0.66
CA GLU A 40 -13.67 0.85 1.52
C GLU A 40 -14.31 2.25 1.52
N ARG A 41 -14.32 2.89 2.69
CA ARG A 41 -14.87 4.25 2.86
C ARG A 41 -13.77 5.18 3.33
N VAL A 42 -13.60 6.28 2.61
CA VAL A 42 -12.56 7.27 2.88
C VAL A 42 -13.17 8.65 3.10
N VAL A 43 -12.50 9.47 3.92
CA VAL A 43 -12.82 10.88 4.06
C VAL A 43 -11.89 11.68 3.15
N VAL A 44 -12.46 12.56 2.34
CA VAL A 44 -11.71 13.47 1.46
C VAL A 44 -11.79 14.87 2.02
N HIS A 45 -10.64 15.52 2.19
CA HIS A 45 -10.54 16.93 2.55
C HIS A 45 -9.55 17.64 1.62
N LYS A 46 -9.70 18.96 1.51
CA LYS A 46 -8.74 19.81 0.79
C LYS A 46 -7.44 19.87 1.61
N VAL A 47 -6.30 19.77 0.92
CA VAL A 47 -4.97 19.95 1.53
C VAL A 47 -4.72 21.45 1.78
N ASP A 48 -4.05 21.76 2.90
CA ASP A 48 -3.68 23.14 3.25
C ASP A 48 -2.73 23.75 2.21
N GLN A 49 -2.70 25.09 2.16
CA GLN A 49 -1.83 25.82 1.22
C GLN A 49 -0.34 25.59 1.50
N ASN A 50 0.02 25.28 2.74
CA ASN A 50 1.39 25.00 3.16
C ASN A 50 1.74 23.53 2.91
N VAL A 51 2.01 23.19 1.65
CA VAL A 51 2.49 21.86 1.27
C VAL A 51 3.96 21.74 1.67
N ASP A 52 4.23 20.95 2.71
CA ASP A 52 5.59 20.56 3.09
C ASP A 52 6.02 19.31 2.28
N TRP A 53 7.00 19.49 1.42
CA TRP A 53 7.57 18.42 0.60
C TRP A 53 8.47 17.49 1.41
N LEU A 54 8.78 17.82 2.67
CA LEU A 54 9.68 17.10 3.56
C LEU A 54 11.08 16.90 2.96
N GLU A 55 11.40 17.69 1.95
CA GLU A 55 12.73 17.78 1.38
C GLU A 55 13.60 18.62 2.31
N ARG A 56 14.85 18.21 2.47
CA ARG A 56 15.80 19.02 3.21
C ARG A 56 16.25 20.17 2.32
N ALA A 57 16.68 21.28 2.92
CA ALA A 57 17.22 22.42 2.18
C ALA A 57 18.29 21.97 1.16
N LEU A 58 18.22 22.58 -0.03
CA LEU A 58 19.17 22.38 -1.11
C LEU A 58 20.51 22.97 -0.69
N THR A 59 21.46 22.11 -0.33
CA THR A 59 22.84 22.51 -0.08
C THR A 59 23.66 22.24 -1.34
N PRO A 60 24.68 23.06 -1.65
CA PRO A 60 25.55 22.84 -2.82
C PRO A 60 26.15 21.43 -2.86
N GLU A 61 26.43 20.86 -1.68
CA GLU A 61 26.92 19.49 -1.50
C GLU A 61 25.90 18.44 -1.98
N ARG A 62 24.60 18.65 -1.75
CA ARG A 62 23.53 17.73 -2.18
C ARG A 62 23.22 17.84 -3.66
N GLU A 63 23.33 19.04 -4.25
CA GLU A 63 23.25 19.20 -5.70
C GLU A 63 24.39 18.47 -6.42
N ALA A 64 25.61 18.55 -5.86
CA ALA A 64 26.76 17.83 -6.36
C ALA A 64 26.63 16.31 -6.17
N GLN A 65 25.95 15.88 -5.10
CA GLN A 65 25.73 14.48 -4.76
C GLN A 65 24.54 13.88 -5.54
N LYS A 66 24.79 13.53 -6.82
CA LYS A 66 23.82 12.87 -7.69
C LYS A 66 23.40 11.47 -7.22
N ASN A 67 24.27 10.79 -6.48
CA ASN A 67 24.07 9.43 -6.01
C ASN A 67 23.95 9.37 -4.48
N PRO A 68 23.21 8.39 -3.93
CA PRO A 68 23.19 8.14 -2.50
C PRO A 68 24.61 7.92 -1.94
N PRO A 69 24.87 8.28 -0.66
CA PRO A 69 26.16 8.05 -0.02
C PRO A 69 26.56 6.57 -0.12
N GLY A 70 27.73 6.28 -0.70
CA GLY A 70 28.27 4.93 -0.83
C GLY A 70 28.00 4.22 -2.17
N ILE A 71 27.33 4.86 -3.14
CA ILE A 71 27.19 4.34 -4.51
C ILE A 71 27.93 5.23 -5.50
N THR A 72 29.09 4.78 -5.99
CA THR A 72 29.81 5.39 -7.10
C THR A 72 29.44 4.68 -8.40
N ASN A 73 29.01 5.44 -9.41
CA ASN A 73 28.88 4.93 -10.78
C ASN A 73 30.26 4.67 -11.39
#